data_AF-A0A0Q8KP47-F1
#
_entry.id   AF-A0A0Q8KP47-F1
#
_cell.length_a   1.000
_cell.length_b   1.000
_cell.length_c   1.000
_cell.angle_alpha   90.00
_cell.angle_beta   90.00
_cell.angle_gamma   90.00
#
_symmetry.space_group_name_H-M   'P 1'
#
loop_
_entity.id
_entity.type
_entity.pdbx_description
1 polymer ?
#
loop_
_entity_poly.entity_id
_entity_poly.type
_entity_poly.pdbx_seq_one_letter_code
_entity_poly.pdbx_strand_id
1 'polypeptide(L)' 'MKTCCPHCHGVYDDGHAGGAYLRDEQALAAIVMWGSGQFDTADIAKALQCREDAVYRILQMARDGARADRRAG' A
#
# COMPACT_ATOMS: atom_id res chain seq x y z
N MET A 1 -18.93 33.02 2.51
CA MET A 1 -19.83 31.85 2.45
C MET A 1 -18.96 30.63 2.19
N LYS A 2 -19.04 29.60 3.04
CA LYS A 2 -18.23 28.37 2.97
C LYS A 2 -18.77 27.45 1.88
N THR A 3 -17.90 26.95 1.00
CA THR A 3 -18.06 25.65 0.34
C THR A 3 -16.79 24.84 0.55
N CYS A 4 -16.93 23.76 1.31
CA CYS A 4 -16.01 22.62 1.46
C CYS A 4 -15.59 22.07 0.08
N CYS A 5 -14.42 21.50 -0.19
CA CYS A 5 -13.60 20.57 0.60
C CYS A 5 -12.09 20.75 0.31
N PRO A 6 -11.20 20.72 1.33
CA PRO A 6 -9.77 21.01 1.17
C PRO A 6 -8.85 19.77 1.35
N HIS A 7 -9.16 18.61 0.79
CA HIS A 7 -8.34 17.40 1.02
C HIS A 7 -8.48 16.32 -0.05
N CYS A 8 -8.04 16.57 -1.29
CA CYS A 8 -7.80 15.53 -2.31
C CYS A 8 -6.98 16.07 -3.52
N HIS A 9 -6.08 17.03 -3.30
CA HIS A 9 -5.18 17.50 -4.35
C HIS A 9 -3.91 16.62 -4.36
N GLY A 10 -4.10 15.34 -4.66
CA GLY A 10 -3.02 14.39 -4.95
C GLY A 10 -3.00 14.17 -6.46
N VAL A 11 -1.84 14.37 -7.07
CA VAL A 11 -1.59 14.19 -8.49
C VAL A 11 -1.91 12.75 -8.88
N TYR A 12 -3.08 12.52 -9.49
CA TYR A 12 -3.36 11.25 -10.17
C TYR A 12 -2.66 11.29 -11.53
N ASP A 13 -1.38 10.94 -11.54
CA ASP A 13 -0.70 10.55 -12.76
C ASP A 13 -1.23 9.17 -13.16
N ASP A 14 -2.20 9.19 -14.07
CA ASP A 14 -2.78 8.05 -14.79
C ASP A 14 -1.78 7.49 -15.82
N GLY A 15 -0.54 7.27 -15.38
CA GLY A 15 0.55 6.71 -16.17
C GLY A 15 0.43 5.19 -16.24
N HIS A 16 -0.45 4.72 -17.12
CA HIS A 16 -0.54 3.36 -17.64
C HIS A 16 0.83 2.65 -17.77
N ALA A 17 1.22 1.84 -16.78
CA ALA A 17 2.28 0.85 -16.90
C ALA A 17 2.04 -0.34 -15.94
N GLY A 18 1.25 -1.32 -16.40
CA GLY A 18 1.30 -2.71 -15.91
C GLY A 18 0.70 -2.99 -14.53
N GLY A 19 -0.61 -3.26 -14.47
CA GLY A 19 -1.39 -3.58 -13.26
C GLY A 19 -1.05 -4.91 -12.57
N ALA A 20 0.19 -5.12 -12.17
CA ALA A 20 0.65 -6.31 -11.44
C ALA A 20 1.40 -6.00 -10.13
N TYR A 21 1.88 -4.78 -9.92
CA TYR A 21 2.71 -4.40 -8.76
C TYR A 21 2.36 -3.00 -8.25
N LEU A 22 2.47 -2.82 -6.92
CA LEU A 22 2.36 -1.51 -6.26
C LEU A 22 3.59 -0.64 -6.62
N ARG A 23 3.40 0.68 -6.77
CA ARG A 23 4.53 1.62 -6.84
C ARG A 23 5.34 1.54 -5.54
N ASP A 24 6.63 1.88 -5.59
CA ASP A 24 7.57 1.73 -4.46
C ASP A 24 7.05 2.40 -3.16
N GLU A 25 6.59 3.65 -3.25
CA GLU A 25 5.98 4.39 -2.15
C GLU A 25 4.71 3.72 -1.59
N GLN A 26 3.90 3.12 -2.47
CA GLN A 26 2.66 2.45 -2.11
C GLN A 26 2.92 1.10 -1.45
N ALA A 27 3.93 0.37 -1.94
CA ALA A 27 4.38 -0.88 -1.34
C ALA A 27 4.93 -0.65 0.07
N LEU A 28 5.76 0.39 0.25
CA LEU A 28 6.27 0.77 1.57
C LEU A 28 5.13 1.14 2.53
N ALA A 29 4.21 2.00 2.09
CA ALA A 29 3.05 2.39 2.88
C ALA A 29 2.16 1.19 3.26
N ALA A 30 1.95 0.24 2.34
CA ALA A 30 1.23 -1.00 2.61
C ALA A 30 1.91 -1.85 3.70
N ILE A 31 3.24 -1.98 3.64
CA ILE A 31 4.02 -2.75 4.62
C ILE A 31 3.97 -2.08 6.00
N VAL A 32 4.12 -0.75 6.06
CA VAL A 32 4.07 0.01 7.33
C VAL A 32 2.69 -0.06 7.96
N MET A 33 1.61 0.11 7.17
CA MET A 33 0.24 -0.02 7.65
C MET A 33 -0.06 -1.44 8.13
N TRP A 34 0.36 -2.46 7.37
CA TRP A 34 0.20 -3.85 7.75
C TRP A 34 0.98 -4.19 9.04
N GLY A 35 2.20 -3.68 9.19
CA GLY A 35 3.03 -3.85 10.39
C GLY A 35 2.43 -3.21 11.66
N SER A 36 1.56 -2.21 11.51
CA SER A 36 0.81 -1.61 12.62
C SER A 36 -0.21 -2.56 13.25
N GLY A 37 -0.67 -3.58 12.50
CA GLY A 37 -1.67 -4.55 12.96
C GLY A 37 -3.08 -4.00 13.13
N GLN A 38 -3.31 -2.74 12.76
CA GLN A 38 -4.60 -2.05 12.87
C GLN A 38 -5.41 -2.06 11.56
N PHE A 39 -4.78 -2.46 10.45
CA PHE A 39 -5.36 -2.36 9.11
C PHE A 39 -5.38 -3.72 8.43
N ASP A 40 -6.56 -4.13 7.94
CA ASP A 40 -6.74 -5.30 7.09
C ASP A 40 -6.35 -5.01 5.64
N THR A 41 -6.10 -6.05 4.86
CA THR A 41 -5.72 -5.95 3.43
C THR A 41 -6.67 -5.09 2.61
N ALA A 42 -7.97 -5.17 2.89
CA ALA A 42 -9.02 -4.39 2.22
C ALA A 42 -8.94 -2.90 2.59
N ASP A 43 -8.65 -2.58 3.84
CA ASP A 43 -8.53 -1.20 4.31
C ASP A 43 -7.27 -0.54 3.72
N ILE A 44 -6.16 -1.30 3.70
CA ILE A 44 -4.90 -0.90 3.06
C ILE A 44 -5.14 -0.65 1.55
N ALA A 45 -5.82 -1.55 0.86
CA ALA A 45 -6.14 -1.39 -0.57
C ALA A 45 -6.98 -0.14 -0.83
N LYS A 46 -7.95 0.13 0.05
CA LYS A 46 -8.79 1.33 -0.03
C LYS A 46 -8.00 2.61 0.26
N ALA A 47 -7.13 2.60 1.26
CA ALA A 47 -6.27 3.73 1.63
C ALA A 47 -5.26 4.08 0.53
N LEU A 48 -4.72 3.07 -0.15
CA LEU A 48 -3.77 3.21 -1.26
C LEU A 48 -4.44 3.32 -2.63
N GLN A 49 -5.77 3.25 -2.68
CA GLN A 49 -6.58 3.25 -3.91
C GLN A 49 -6.08 2.23 -4.95
N CYS A 50 -5.64 1.08 -4.47
CA CYS A 50 -5.05 0.02 -5.29
C CYS A 50 -5.85 -1.28 -5.19
N ARG A 51 -5.49 -2.24 -6.04
CA ARG A 51 -6.12 -3.57 -6.02
C ARG A 51 -5.64 -4.37 -4.81
N GLU A 52 -6.57 -5.01 -4.12
CA GLU A 52 -6.27 -5.88 -2.98
C GLU A 52 -5.28 -7.00 -3.34
N ASP A 53 -5.37 -7.56 -4.55
CA ASP A 53 -4.42 -8.57 -5.03
C ASP A 53 -2.96 -8.10 -5.02
N ALA A 54 -2.73 -6.82 -5.33
CA ALA A 54 -1.40 -6.24 -5.34
C ALA A 54 -0.86 -6.05 -3.91
N VAL A 55 -1.73 -5.64 -2.99
CA VAL A 55 -1.43 -5.57 -1.55
C VAL A 55 -1.09 -6.95 -1.02
N TYR A 56 -1.90 -7.97 -1.33
CA TYR A 56 -1.68 -9.34 -0.88
C TYR A 56 -0.31 -9.88 -1.33
N ARG A 57 0.06 -9.64 -2.60
CA ARG A 57 1.38 -10.04 -3.13
C ARG A 57 2.54 -9.36 -2.39
N ILE A 58 2.46 -8.04 -2.19
CA ILE A 58 3.49 -7.30 -1.45
C ILE A 58 3.58 -7.77 0.01
N LEU A 59 2.45 -8.02 0.67
CA LEU A 59 2.46 -8.55 2.03
C LEU A 59 3.08 -9.95 2.10
N GLN A 60 2.82 -10.83 1.12
CA GLN A 60 3.48 -12.14 1.07
C GLN A 60 5.01 -11.99 0.91
N MET A 61 5.46 -11.11 0.02
CA MET A 61 6.88 -10.81 -0.16
C MET A 61 7.50 -10.20 1.10
N ALA A 62 6.80 -9.27 1.75
CA ALA A 62 7.25 -8.63 2.98
C ALA A 62 7.30 -9.61 4.16
N ARG A 63 6.36 -10.57 4.25
CA ARG A 63 6.38 -11.65 5.24
C ARG A 63 7.58 -12.57 5.05
N ASP A 64 7.88 -12.93 3.80
CA ASP A 64 9.04 -13.76 3.47
C ASP A 64 10.35 -13.03 3.78
N GLY A 65 10.46 -11.76 3.38
CA GLY A 65 11.61 -10.89 3.70
C GLY A 65 11.80 -10.64 5.20
N ALA A 66 10.72 -10.36 5.95
CA ALA A 66 10.79 -10.16 7.40
C ALA A 66 11.17 -11.45 8.15
N ARG A 67 10.84 -12.63 7.60
CA ARG A 67 11.27 -13.92 8.14
C ARG A 67 12.74 -14.20 7.85
N ALA A 68 13.24 -13.77 6.70
CA ALA A 68 14.66 -13.85 6.35
C ALA A 68 15.51 -12.92 7.24
N ASP A 69 15.05 -11.70 7.50
CA ASP A 69 15.69 -10.72 8.40
C ASP A 69 15.87 -11.27 9.82
N ARG A 70 14.82 -11.87 10.40
CA ARG A 70 14.88 -12.51 11.74
C ARG A 70 15.82 -13.72 11.83
N ARG A 71 16.25 -14.29 10.71
CA ARG A 71 17.19 -15.42 10.68
C ARG A 71 18.64 -14.95 10.46
N ALA A 72 18.82 -13.69 10.09
CA ALA A 72 20.12 -13.06 9.87
C ALA A 72 20.63 -12.27 11.09
N GLY A 73 19.80 -12.08 12.12
CA GLY A 73 20.21 -11.62 13.46
C GLY A 73 20.38 -12.78 14.43
#